data_AF-A0A2N1RWR5-F1
#
_entry.id   AF-A0A2N1RWR5-F1
#
_cell.length_a   1.000
_cell.length_b   1.000
_cell.length_c   1.000
_cell.angle_alpha   90.00
_cell.angle_beta   90.00
_cell.angle_gamma   90.00
#
_symmetry.space_group_name_H-M   'P 1'
#
loop_
_entity.id
_entity.type
_entity.pdbx_description
1 polymer ?
#
loop_
_entity_poly.entity_id
_entity_poly.type
_entity_poly.pdbx_seq_one_letter_code
_entity_poly.pdbx_strand_id
1 'polypeptide(L)'
;MILRYVTKDECLALLDKAEDKGLVLQPGNSQQAFCICLCCGCCCGVLTSAKKFEKPAELFATNYYAVIDHDKCSGCGICIKRCQMDAIKRIDKTRVELNADRCIGCGLCVTKCSKEAVLLKRKKKKTKPPMNIELLYLSILKRRAGKKKMIVNLLKLMLGKPL
;
A
#
# COMPACT_ATOMS: atom_id res chain seq x y z
N MET A 1 -17.06 -19.79 -3.69
CA MET A 1 -16.77 -18.42 -3.19
C MET A 1 -18.07 -17.86 -2.66
N ILE A 2 -18.19 -17.60 -1.36
CA ILE A 2 -19.44 -17.10 -0.76
C ILE A 2 -19.34 -15.57 -0.71
N LEU A 3 -20.19 -14.89 -1.46
CA LEU A 3 -20.35 -13.44 -1.42
C LEU A 3 -21.52 -13.12 -0.49
N ARG A 4 -21.33 -12.19 0.44
CA ARG A 4 -22.40 -11.72 1.32
C ARG A 4 -22.23 -10.24 1.62
N TYR A 5 -23.33 -9.60 1.93
CA TYR A 5 -23.33 -8.26 2.50
C TYR A 5 -22.85 -8.30 3.95
N VAL A 6 -22.18 -7.22 4.35
CA VAL A 6 -21.70 -6.98 5.72
C VAL A 6 -22.09 -5.56 6.13
N THR A 7 -22.31 -5.35 7.42
CA THR A 7 -22.48 -3.99 7.94
C THR A 7 -21.13 -3.25 7.95
N LYS A 8 -21.17 -1.93 8.17
CA LYS A 8 -19.95 -1.12 8.31
C LYS A 8 -19.09 -1.60 9.49
N ASP A 9 -19.70 -1.87 10.63
CA ASP A 9 -18.99 -2.28 11.84
C ASP A 9 -18.38 -3.67 11.67
N GLU A 10 -19.11 -4.57 11.03
CA GLU A 10 -18.58 -5.89 10.67
C GLU A 10 -17.39 -5.77 9.71
N CYS A 11 -17.47 -4.90 8.70
CA CYS A 11 -16.35 -4.63 7.79
C CYS A 11 -15.12 -4.15 8.57
N LEU A 12 -15.27 -3.18 9.47
CA LEU A 12 -14.17 -2.67 10.30
C LEU A 12 -13.56 -3.79 11.17
N ALA A 13 -14.38 -4.60 11.83
CA ALA A 13 -13.90 -5.73 12.63
C ALA A 13 -13.13 -6.77 11.80
N LEU A 14 -13.53 -7.00 10.54
CA LEU A 14 -12.80 -7.86 9.60
C LEU A 14 -11.44 -7.26 9.21
N LEU A 15 -11.37 -5.94 9.00
CA LEU A 15 -10.12 -5.24 8.72
C LEU A 15 -9.15 -5.31 9.92
N ASP A 16 -9.65 -5.12 11.14
CA ASP A 16 -8.85 -5.23 12.37
C ASP A 16 -8.29 -6.64 12.53
N LYS A 17 -9.11 -7.66 12.31
CA LYS A 17 -8.68 -9.06 12.33
C LYS A 17 -7.65 -9.37 11.25
N ALA A 18 -7.78 -8.77 10.07
CA ALA A 18 -6.81 -8.93 9.00
C ALA A 18 -5.47 -8.27 9.34
N GLU A 19 -5.50 -7.08 9.90
CA GLU A 19 -4.31 -6.38 10.37
C GLU A 19 -3.61 -7.15 11.50
N ASP A 20 -4.36 -7.67 12.47
CA ASP A 20 -3.83 -8.48 13.57
C ASP A 20 -3.02 -9.67 13.02
N LYS A 21 -3.59 -10.36 12.02
CA LYS A 21 -2.96 -11.45 11.26
C LYS A 21 -1.80 -11.03 10.35
N GLY A 22 -1.50 -9.73 10.26
CA GLY A 22 -0.38 -9.20 9.47
C GLY A 22 -0.68 -9.07 7.99
N LEU A 23 -1.95 -8.99 7.58
CA LEU A 23 -2.35 -8.74 6.20
C LEU A 23 -2.26 -7.25 5.88
N VAL A 24 -1.70 -6.92 4.72
CA VAL A 24 -1.60 -5.53 4.27
C VAL A 24 -2.96 -5.09 3.74
N LEU A 25 -3.57 -4.11 4.40
CA LEU A 25 -4.81 -3.49 3.95
C LEU A 25 -4.51 -2.56 2.76
N GLN A 26 -5.12 -2.82 1.61
CA GLN A 26 -4.89 -2.05 0.39
C GLN A 26 -6.22 -1.61 -0.24
N PRO A 27 -6.69 -0.38 0.04
CA PRO A 27 -7.83 0.16 -0.70
C PRO A 27 -7.47 0.39 -2.16
N GLY A 28 -8.49 0.34 -3.04
CA GLY A 28 -8.35 0.77 -4.42
C GLY A 28 -7.78 2.19 -4.53
N ASN A 29 -7.01 2.45 -5.60
CA ASN A 29 -6.32 3.73 -5.80
C ASN A 29 -7.25 4.83 -6.37
N SER A 30 -8.43 4.99 -5.77
CA SER A 30 -9.44 6.00 -6.04
C SER A 30 -10.00 6.52 -4.72
N GLN A 31 -10.52 7.75 -4.70
CA GLN A 31 -11.18 8.29 -3.50
C GLN A 31 -12.46 7.52 -3.17
N GLN A 32 -13.20 7.11 -4.19
CA GLN A 32 -14.28 6.13 -4.10
C GLN A 32 -13.68 4.73 -4.30
N ALA A 33 -13.16 4.14 -3.23
CA ALA A 33 -12.55 2.81 -3.29
C ALA A 33 -13.62 1.73 -3.51
N PHE A 34 -13.47 0.92 -4.56
CA PHE A 34 -14.40 -0.17 -4.85
C PHE A 34 -14.12 -1.45 -4.05
N CYS A 35 -12.89 -1.60 -3.57
CA CYS A 35 -12.47 -2.75 -2.78
C CYS A 35 -11.38 -2.35 -1.79
N ILE A 36 -11.22 -3.20 -0.78
CA ILE A 36 -10.06 -3.22 0.10
C ILE A 36 -9.49 -4.64 0.02
N CYS A 37 -8.31 -4.78 -0.56
CA CYS A 37 -7.61 -6.06 -0.59
C CYS A 37 -6.92 -6.33 0.75
N LEU A 38 -6.94 -7.59 1.18
CA LEU A 38 -6.27 -8.09 2.39
C LEU A 38 -5.08 -8.94 1.98
N CYS A 39 -3.97 -8.31 1.64
CA CYS A 39 -2.87 -8.98 0.94
C CYS A 39 -1.94 -9.72 1.92
N CYS A 40 -1.75 -11.03 1.75
CA CYS A 40 -0.70 -11.81 2.44
C CYS A 40 0.62 -11.73 1.69
N GLY A 41 1.73 -11.44 2.37
CA GLY A 41 3.06 -11.52 1.75
C GLY A 41 3.52 -12.94 1.38
N CYS A 42 2.75 -13.97 1.76
CA CYS A 42 3.00 -15.37 1.48
C CYS A 42 2.51 -15.83 0.08
N CYS A 43 1.36 -15.34 -0.37
CA CYS A 43 0.69 -15.85 -1.58
C CYS A 43 0.10 -14.76 -2.49
N CYS A 44 0.01 -13.50 -2.03
CA CYS A 44 -0.51 -12.42 -2.86
C CYS A 44 0.47 -12.11 -3.98
N GLY A 45 0.08 -12.38 -5.23
CA GLY A 45 0.91 -12.10 -6.41
C GLY A 45 1.41 -10.65 -6.50
N VAL A 46 0.65 -9.68 -5.96
CA VAL A 46 1.06 -8.28 -5.91
C VAL A 46 2.22 -8.08 -4.93
N LEU A 47 2.08 -8.53 -3.67
CA LEU A 47 3.12 -8.32 -2.67
C LEU A 47 4.36 -9.18 -2.92
N THR A 48 4.19 -10.44 -3.31
CA THR A 48 5.32 -11.33 -3.61
C THR A 48 6.10 -10.85 -4.82
N SER A 49 5.44 -10.29 -5.84
CA SER A 49 6.12 -9.67 -6.97
C SER A 49 6.81 -8.37 -6.58
N ALA A 50 6.11 -7.48 -5.87
CA ALA A 50 6.70 -6.21 -5.43
C ALA A 50 7.95 -6.43 -4.57
N LYS A 51 7.92 -7.38 -3.64
CA LYS A 51 9.04 -7.70 -2.74
C LYS A 51 10.37 -8.00 -3.46
N LYS A 52 10.30 -8.52 -4.69
CA LYS A 52 11.47 -8.86 -5.54
C LYS A 52 12.20 -7.62 -6.08
N PHE A 53 11.54 -6.46 -6.14
CA PHE A 53 12.18 -5.22 -6.56
C PHE A 53 13.09 -4.69 -5.45
N GLU A 54 14.15 -3.97 -5.83
CA GLU A 54 15.04 -3.32 -4.86
C GLU A 54 14.32 -2.21 -4.11
N LYS A 55 13.51 -1.42 -4.83
CA LYS A 55 12.77 -0.24 -4.35
C LYS A 55 11.25 -0.40 -4.47
N PRO A 56 10.61 -1.36 -3.79
CA PRO A 56 9.18 -1.59 -3.91
C PRO A 56 8.33 -0.39 -3.49
N ALA A 57 8.84 0.53 -2.65
CA ALA A 57 8.09 1.71 -2.23
C ALA A 57 7.65 2.60 -3.39
N GLU A 58 8.33 2.56 -4.53
CA GLU A 58 7.96 3.32 -5.75
C GLU A 58 6.70 2.77 -6.45
N LEU A 59 6.36 1.50 -6.20
CA LEU A 59 5.20 0.84 -6.80
C LEU A 59 3.89 1.13 -6.04
N PHE A 60 3.97 1.65 -4.81
CA PHE A 60 2.80 1.90 -3.96
C PHE A 60 2.59 3.39 -3.74
N ALA A 61 1.40 3.87 -4.09
CA ALA A 61 0.98 5.26 -3.90
C ALA A 61 0.57 5.57 -2.45
N THR A 62 1.44 5.28 -1.47
CA THR A 62 1.21 5.61 -0.06
C THR A 62 1.66 7.04 0.27
N ASN A 63 0.86 7.72 1.11
CA ASN A 63 1.19 9.01 1.71
C ASN A 63 1.93 8.89 3.05
N TYR A 64 2.31 7.68 3.44
CA TYR A 64 2.92 7.40 4.72
C TYR A 64 4.21 6.59 4.58
N TYR A 65 5.05 6.66 5.61
CA TYR A 65 6.23 5.82 5.80
C TYR A 65 6.45 5.60 7.29
N ALA A 66 7.06 4.47 7.65
CA ALA A 66 7.38 4.19 9.04
C ALA A 66 8.71 4.85 9.44
N VAL A 67 8.82 5.25 10.71
CA VAL A 67 10.02 5.78 11.34
C VAL A 67 10.22 5.07 12.66
N ILE A 68 11.47 4.82 13.02
CA ILE A 68 11.83 4.18 14.30
C ILE A 68 12.37 5.27 15.24
N ASP A 69 11.80 5.34 16.43
CA ASP A 69 12.32 6.05 17.58
C ASP A 69 13.31 5.12 18.29
N HIS A 70 14.61 5.45 18.20
CA HIS A 70 15.67 4.61 18.73
C HIS A 70 15.76 4.66 20.26
N ASP A 71 15.27 5.72 20.90
CA ASP A 71 15.32 5.86 22.35
C ASP A 71 14.29 4.93 23.03
N LYS A 72 13.19 4.65 22.33
CA LYS A 72 12.15 3.72 22.79
C LYS A 72 12.37 2.28 22.31
N CYS A 73 13.24 2.08 21.31
CA CYS A 73 13.41 0.78 20.68
C CYS A 73 14.09 -0.22 21.63
N SER A 74 13.47 -1.38 21.83
CA SER A 74 14.08 -2.48 22.61
C SER A 74 14.78 -3.54 21.75
N GLY A 75 14.74 -3.41 20.42
CA GLY A 75 15.30 -4.42 19.51
C GLY A 75 14.54 -5.75 19.50
N CYS A 76 13.29 -5.83 19.99
CA CYS A 76 12.55 -7.11 20.08
C CYS A 76 12.31 -7.80 18.72
N GLY A 77 12.35 -7.05 17.61
CA GLY A 77 12.27 -7.59 16.25
C GLY A 77 10.86 -7.98 15.77
N ILE A 78 9.79 -7.67 16.52
CA ILE A 78 8.42 -7.94 16.07
C ILE A 78 8.07 -7.21 14.77
N CYS A 79 8.58 -5.99 14.60
CA CYS A 79 8.43 -5.18 13.39
C CYS A 79 9.09 -5.82 12.16
N ILE A 80 10.21 -6.54 12.34
CA ILE A 80 10.89 -7.29 11.28
C ILE A 80 9.98 -8.41 10.79
N LYS A 81 9.44 -9.23 11.71
CA LYS A 81 8.56 -10.36 11.37
C LYS A 81 7.28 -9.94 10.65
N ARG A 82 6.76 -8.76 10.95
CA ARG A 82 5.51 -8.24 10.36
C ARG A 82 5.72 -7.49 9.04
N CYS A 83 6.96 -7.14 8.70
CA CYS A 83 7.24 -6.39 7.49
C CYS A 83 7.19 -7.29 6.25
N GLN A 84 6.16 -7.12 5.41
CA GLN A 84 6.00 -7.92 4.19
C GLN A 84 7.00 -7.56 3.07
N MET A 85 7.78 -6.49 3.23
CA MET A 85 8.71 -5.96 2.22
C MET A 85 10.18 -6.06 2.66
N ASP A 86 10.47 -6.69 3.80
CA ASP A 86 11.82 -6.72 4.39
C ASP A 86 12.45 -5.33 4.53
N ALA A 87 11.60 -4.33 4.83
CA ALA A 87 12.02 -2.95 4.96
C ALA A 87 12.71 -2.67 6.31
N ILE A 88 12.58 -3.56 7.29
CA ILE A 88 13.18 -3.39 8.62
C ILE A 88 14.17 -4.52 8.85
N LYS A 89 15.39 -4.17 9.25
CA LYS A 89 16.47 -5.13 9.55
C LYS A 89 17.00 -4.92 10.96
N ARG A 90 17.49 -6.00 11.56
CA ARG A 90 18.21 -5.94 12.82
C ARG A 90 19.61 -5.40 12.58
N ILE A 91 20.02 -4.42 13.37
CA ILE A 91 21.40 -3.92 13.37
C ILE A 91 22.18 -4.56 14.52
N ASP A 92 21.58 -4.63 15.71
CA ASP A 92 22.18 -5.27 16.88
C ASP A 92 21.10 -5.84 17.82
N LYS A 93 21.46 -6.13 19.07
CA LYS A 93 20.53 -6.69 20.07
C LYS A 93 19.43 -5.71 20.47
N THR A 94 19.69 -4.40 20.44
CA THR A 94 18.78 -3.35 20.94
C THR A 94 18.19 -2.48 19.84
N ARG A 95 18.72 -2.53 18.61
CA ARG A 95 18.31 -1.65 17.51
C ARG A 95 17.91 -2.39 16.24
N VAL A 96 16.96 -1.77 15.56
CA VAL A 96 16.52 -2.12 14.20
C VAL A 96 16.55 -0.86 13.35
N GLU A 97 16.71 -1.02 12.04
CA GLU A 97 16.78 0.07 11.08
C GLU A 97 15.77 -0.15 9.96
N LEU A 98 15.25 0.95 9.41
CA LEU A 98 14.29 0.95 8.32
C LEU A 98 14.93 1.44 7.03
N ASN A 99 14.82 0.64 5.97
CA ASN A 99 15.10 1.06 4.61
C ASN A 99 13.85 1.71 4.00
N ALA A 100 13.94 3.01 3.73
CA ALA A 100 12.83 3.80 3.19
C ALA A 100 12.42 3.38 1.77
N ASP A 101 13.35 2.94 0.93
CA ASP A 101 13.09 2.48 -0.44
C ASP A 101 12.25 1.20 -0.47
N ARG A 102 12.22 0.46 0.64
CA ARG A 102 11.43 -0.75 0.81
C ARG A 102 10.12 -0.53 1.58
N CYS A 103 9.99 0.61 2.26
CA CYS A 103 8.84 0.88 3.12
C CYS A 103 7.61 1.32 2.30
N ILE A 104 6.65 0.41 2.12
CA ILE A 104 5.38 0.71 1.45
C ILE A 104 4.35 1.42 2.36
N GLY A 105 4.75 1.81 3.57
CA GLY A 105 3.92 2.60 4.49
C GLY A 105 2.64 1.91 4.96
N CYS A 106 2.63 0.58 5.11
CA CYS A 106 1.43 -0.20 5.45
C CYS A 106 1.02 -0.17 6.93
N GLY A 107 1.87 0.32 7.84
CA GLY A 107 1.53 0.46 9.26
C GLY A 107 1.60 -0.82 10.12
N LEU A 108 1.72 -2.01 9.54
CA LEU A 108 1.72 -3.29 10.30
C LEU A 108 2.79 -3.39 11.42
N CYS A 109 3.91 -2.68 11.27
CA CYS A 109 4.98 -2.62 12.27
C CYS A 109 4.64 -1.74 13.48
N VAL A 110 3.73 -0.78 13.32
CA VAL A 110 3.32 0.16 14.36
C VAL A 110 2.39 -0.55 15.35
N THR A 111 1.39 -1.27 14.85
CA THR A 111 0.27 -1.76 15.68
C THR A 111 0.64 -2.87 16.67
N LYS A 112 1.83 -3.47 16.54
CA LYS A 112 2.36 -4.48 17.48
C LYS A 112 3.63 -4.04 18.21
N CYS A 113 4.04 -2.78 18.08
CA CYS A 113 5.18 -2.28 18.83
C CYS A 113 4.73 -1.91 20.26
N SER A 114 4.97 -2.81 21.22
CA SER A 114 4.62 -2.57 22.64
C SER A 114 5.37 -1.43 23.31
N LYS A 115 6.44 -0.91 22.68
CA LYS A 115 7.20 0.26 23.13
C LYS A 115 6.82 1.54 22.41
N GLU A 116 5.88 1.46 21.45
CA GLU A 116 5.49 2.60 20.60
C GLU A 116 6.69 3.25 19.87
N ALA A 117 7.74 2.46 19.65
CA ALA A 117 8.99 2.90 19.04
C ALA A 117 8.90 2.98 17.51
N VAL A 118 7.81 2.50 16.90
CA VAL A 118 7.60 2.60 15.45
C VAL A 118 6.41 3.51 15.19
N LEU A 119 6.62 4.56 14.40
CA LEU A 119 5.64 5.61 14.13
C LEU A 119 5.34 5.67 12.63
N LEU A 120 4.09 5.94 12.27
CA LEU A 120 3.71 6.19 10.88
C LEU A 120 3.68 7.70 10.60
N LYS A 121 4.63 8.21 9.82
CA LYS A 121 4.71 9.62 9.46
C LYS A 121 4.13 9.89 8.08
N ARG A 122 3.50 11.05 7.91
CA ARG A 122 2.99 11.54 6.63
C ARG A 122 4.15 12.06 5.77
N LYS A 123 4.15 11.71 4.48
CA LYS A 123 5.05 12.29 3.48
C LYS A 123 4.72 13.77 3.27
N LYS A 124 5.75 14.59 3.01
CA LYS A 124 5.60 16.01 2.67
C LYS A 124 4.77 16.19 1.40
N LYS A 125 5.14 15.47 0.33
CA LYS A 125 4.38 15.43 -0.92
C LYS A 125 3.27 14.39 -0.82
N LYS A 126 2.02 14.86 -0.82
CA LYS A 126 0.83 14.01 -0.81
C LYS A 126 0.41 13.70 -2.24
N THR A 127 0.08 12.43 -2.49
CA THR A 127 -0.59 11.97 -3.69
C THR A 127 -2.08 11.87 -3.38
N LYS A 128 -2.91 12.58 -4.15
CA LYS A 128 -4.37 12.43 -4.12
C LYS A 128 -4.78 11.49 -5.24
N PRO A 129 -5.41 10.34 -4.95
CA PRO A 129 -5.90 9.46 -6.00
C PRO A 129 -7.06 10.13 -6.78
N PRO A 130 -7.30 9.71 -8.03
CA PRO A 130 -8.46 10.15 -8.80
C PRO A 130 -9.78 9.89 -8.07
N MET A 131 -10.85 10.59 -8.44
CA MET A 131 -12.12 10.54 -7.72
C MET A 131 -12.73 9.12 -7.73
N ASN A 132 -12.70 8.48 -8.89
CA ASN A 132 -13.27 7.16 -9.15
C ASN A 132 -12.36 6.35 -10.09
N ILE A 133 -12.78 5.13 -10.41
CA ILE A 133 -12.01 4.17 -11.22
C ILE A 133 -11.87 4.65 -12.67
N GLU A 134 -12.91 5.25 -13.23
CA GLU A 134 -12.94 5.74 -14.60
C GLU A 134 -11.84 6.80 -14.79
N LEU A 135 -11.80 7.78 -13.89
CA LEU A 135 -10.76 8.82 -13.90
C LEU A 135 -9.37 8.25 -13.62
N LEU A 136 -9.26 7.19 -12.81
CA LEU A 136 -8.00 6.49 -12.61
C LEU A 136 -7.48 5.88 -13.92
N TYR A 137 -8.28 5.09 -14.61
CA TYR A 137 -7.87 4.48 -15.88
C TYR A 137 -7.59 5.53 -16.96
N LEU A 138 -8.41 6.59 -17.06
CA LEU A 138 -8.13 7.71 -17.96
C LEU A 138 -6.78 8.38 -17.65
N SER A 139 -6.43 8.54 -16.37
CA SER A 139 -5.14 9.10 -15.97
C SER A 139 -3.96 8.19 -16.34
N ILE A 140 -4.12 6.86 -16.22
CA ILE A 140 -3.11 5.87 -16.60
C ILE A 140 -2.91 5.89 -18.12
N LEU A 141 -4.00 5.87 -18.89
CA LEU A 141 -3.98 5.95 -20.35
C LEU A 141 -3.32 7.24 -20.82
N LYS A 142 -3.66 8.39 -20.21
CA LYS A 142 -3.02 9.69 -20.51
C LYS A 142 -1.51 9.66 -20.30
N ARG A 143 -1.05 9.04 -19.20
CA ARG A 143 0.38 8.93 -18.86
C ARG A 143 1.12 7.98 -19.82
N ARG A 144 0.50 6.85 -20.19
CA ARG A 144 1.13 5.83 -21.06
C ARG A 144 1.10 6.20 -22.53
N ALA A 145 -0.03 6.71 -23.03
CA ALA A 145 -0.23 7.00 -24.45
C ALA A 145 0.25 8.41 -24.84
N GLY A 146 0.35 9.33 -23.87
CA GLY A 146 0.58 10.74 -24.12
C GLY A 146 -0.66 11.47 -24.65
N LYS A 147 -0.68 12.81 -24.52
CA LYS A 147 -1.86 13.64 -24.84
C LYS A 147 -2.33 13.49 -26.29
N LYS A 148 -1.40 13.47 -27.26
CA LYS A 148 -1.73 13.36 -28.70
C LYS A 148 -2.47 12.05 -29.01
N LYS A 149 -1.91 10.91 -28.60
CA LYS A 149 -2.52 9.59 -28.84
C LYS A 149 -3.85 9.43 -28.11
N MET A 150 -3.99 10.05 -26.93
CA MET A 150 -5.26 10.07 -26.20
C MET A 150 -6.35 10.84 -26.96
N ILE A 151 -6.05 12.01 -27.53
CA ILE A 151 -6.99 12.78 -28.35
C ILE A 151 -7.43 11.98 -29.57
N VAL A 152 -6.47 11.34 -30.27
CA VAL A 152 -6.78 10.48 -31.42
C VAL A 152 -7.68 9.32 -31.02
N ASN A 153 -7.39 8.64 -29.91
CA ASN A 153 -8.21 7.54 -29.41
C ASN A 153 -9.63 8.00 -29.01
N LEU A 154 -9.76 9.18 -28.41
CA LEU A 154 -11.06 9.76 -28.05
C LEU A 154 -11.87 10.09 -29.30
N LEU A 155 -11.23 10.68 -30.32
CA LEU A 155 -11.86 10.95 -31.61
C LEU A 155 -12.31 9.66 -32.32
N LYS A 156 -11.47 8.61 -32.30
CA LYS A 156 -11.85 7.29 -32.84
C LYS A 156 -13.09 6.74 -32.13
N LEU A 157 -13.11 6.76 -30.80
CA LEU A 157 -14.27 6.37 -29.99
C LEU A 157 -15.53 7.17 -30.33
N MET A 158 -15.43 8.49 -30.42
CA MET A 158 -16.56 9.37 -30.77
C MET A 158 -17.07 9.10 -32.19
N LEU A 159 -16.19 8.69 -33.11
CA LEU A 159 -16.52 8.34 -34.48
C LEU A 159 -16.89 6.85 -34.66
N GLY A 160 -17.04 6.08 -33.58
CA GLY A 160 -17.35 4.64 -33.62
C GLY A 160 -16.27 3.77 -34.27
N LYS A 161 -15.03 4.28 -34.39
CA LYS A 161 -13.90 3.57 -34.98
C LYS A 161 -13.13 2.78 -33.90
N PRO A 162 -12.58 1.60 -34.24
CA PRO A 162 -11.78 0.81 -33.30
C PRO A 162 -10.51 1.57 -32.86
N LEU A 163 -10.12 1.35 -31.60
CA LEU A 163 -8.99 2.01 -30.92
C LEU A 163 -7.64 1.63 -31.52
#